data_AF-A2VEN4-F1
#
_entry.id   AF-A2VEN4-F1
#
_cell.length_a   1.000
_cell.length_b   1.000
_cell.length_c   1.000
_cell.angle_alpha   90.00
_cell.angle_beta   90.00
_cell.angle_gamma   90.00
#
_symmetry.space_group_name_H-M   'P 1'
#
loop_
_entity.id
_entity.type
_entity.pdbx_description
1 polymer ?
#
loop_
_entity_poly.entity_id
_entity_poly.type
_entity_poly.pdbx_seq_one_letter_code
_entity_poly.pdbx_strand_id
1 'polypeptide(L)'
;MARSQSKMIRAAMVVDDPNMVAWLPYLNFLRFLKRNFYPRTDLRRLLQVGLIRWIALSDAQKRLFEPERILARVARRQRNKRRRRLLRRARHGQKGRGAVRRPIYDSRPKPRRRKPK
;
A
#
# COMPACT_ATOMS: atom_id res chain seq x y z
N MET A 1 2.49 31.38 -6.38
CA MET A 1 3.08 30.67 -5.23
C MET A 1 3.46 29.25 -5.66
N ALA A 2 4.76 28.94 -5.78
CA ALA A 2 5.18 27.57 -6.00
C ALA A 2 4.66 26.74 -4.83
N ARG A 3 3.73 25.80 -5.08
CA ARG A 3 3.44 24.73 -4.11
C ARG A 3 4.76 24.04 -3.86
N SER A 4 5.44 24.44 -2.78
CA SER A 4 6.75 23.91 -2.44
C SER A 4 6.61 22.40 -2.40
N GLN A 5 7.64 21.69 -2.86
CA GLN A 5 7.65 20.24 -2.89
C GLN A 5 7.70 19.60 -1.49
N SER A 6 6.99 20.16 -0.51
CA SER A 6 6.19 19.40 0.46
C SER A 6 5.18 18.51 -0.30
N LYS A 7 5.71 17.65 -1.18
CA LYS A 7 5.06 16.46 -1.74
C LYS A 7 4.71 15.66 -0.51
N MET A 8 3.50 15.92 -0.03
CA MET A 8 2.99 15.59 1.30
C MET A 8 3.46 14.19 1.66
N ILE A 9 4.31 14.04 2.68
CA ILE A 9 4.80 12.72 3.10
C ILE A 9 3.57 11.90 3.46
N ARG A 10 3.17 11.02 2.53
CA ARG A 10 2.02 10.15 2.72
C ARG A 10 2.51 8.96 3.53
N ALA A 11 1.72 8.56 4.52
CA ALA A 11 1.98 7.37 5.32
C ALA A 11 2.18 6.09 4.46
N ALA A 12 1.60 6.05 3.25
CA ALA A 12 1.77 4.96 2.29
C ALA A 12 3.15 4.93 1.62
N MET A 13 3.85 6.06 1.51
CA MET A 13 5.21 6.13 0.95
C MET A 13 6.27 5.77 1.99
N VAL A 14 5.97 5.95 3.27
CA VAL A 14 6.81 5.56 4.41
C VAL A 14 6.77 4.04 4.68
N VAL A 15 6.07 3.26 3.86
CA VAL A 15 5.96 1.81 4.10
C VAL A 15 7.28 1.12 3.79
N ASP A 16 8.05 0.88 4.84
CA ASP A 16 9.22 0.03 4.85
C ASP A 16 8.86 -1.44 5.08
N ASP A 17 9.76 -2.33 4.67
CA ASP A 17 9.65 -3.74 4.98
C ASP A 17 9.70 -3.93 6.50
N PRO A 18 8.83 -4.77 7.09
CA PRO A 18 8.77 -4.95 8.55
C PRO A 18 10.10 -5.41 9.13
N ASN A 19 10.88 -6.19 8.37
CA ASN A 19 12.20 -6.69 8.77
C ASN A 19 13.28 -5.60 8.73
N MET A 20 12.97 -4.44 8.17
CA MET A 20 13.87 -3.32 7.96
C MET A 20 13.47 -2.09 8.79
N VAL A 21 12.51 -2.23 9.70
CA VAL A 21 12.14 -1.13 10.60
C VAL A 21 13.24 -0.97 11.64
N ALA A 22 13.92 0.17 11.62
CA ALA A 22 14.86 0.54 12.65
C ALA A 22 14.13 1.04 13.90
N TRP A 23 14.76 0.85 15.06
CA TRP A 23 14.24 1.37 16.33
C TRP A 23 14.13 2.90 16.31
N LEU A 24 15.14 3.59 15.78
CA LEU A 24 15.15 5.05 15.75
C LEU A 24 14.30 5.60 14.59
N PRO A 25 13.34 6.50 14.85
CA PRO A 25 12.50 7.09 13.80
C PRO A 25 13.30 7.83 12.72
N TYR A 26 14.38 8.49 13.11
CA TYR A 26 15.26 9.18 12.17
C TYR A 26 15.90 8.23 11.15
N LEU A 27 16.27 7.01 11.56
CA LEU A 27 16.82 6.02 10.64
C LEU A 27 15.78 5.55 9.62
N ASN A 28 14.53 5.35 10.05
CA ASN A 28 13.41 5.04 9.15
C ASN A 28 13.18 6.19 8.15
N PHE A 29 13.29 7.44 8.62
CA PHE A 29 13.21 8.61 7.76
C PHE A 29 14.34 8.68 6.73
N LEU A 30 15.59 8.40 7.11
CA LEU A 30 16.71 8.34 6.18
C LEU A 30 16.53 7.25 5.13
N ARG A 31 16.04 6.07 5.52
CA ARG A 31 15.67 4.98 4.58
C ARG A 31 14.60 5.44 3.60
N PHE A 32 13.55 6.09 4.10
CA PHE A 32 12.50 6.69 3.28
C PHE A 32 13.06 7.70 2.27
N LEU A 33 13.96 8.59 2.71
CA LEU A 33 14.62 9.57 1.83
C LEU A 33 15.48 8.90 0.76
N LYS A 34 16.32 7.94 1.16
CA LYS A 34 17.16 7.14 0.25
C LYS A 34 16.30 6.46 -0.81
N ARG A 35 15.17 5.86 -0.41
CA ARG A 35 14.30 5.11 -1.33
C ARG A 35 13.51 5.99 -2.29
N ASN A 36 12.96 7.11 -1.82
CA ASN A 36 11.98 7.89 -2.60
C ASN A 36 12.56 9.11 -3.32
N PHE A 37 13.64 9.70 -2.82
CA PHE A 37 14.18 10.97 -3.33
C PHE A 37 15.64 10.87 -3.73
N TYR A 38 16.44 10.07 -3.04
CA TYR A 38 17.90 10.09 -3.14
C TYR A 38 18.52 8.70 -3.35
N PRO A 39 18.03 7.86 -4.29
CA PRO A 39 18.48 6.46 -4.42
C PRO A 39 19.98 6.34 -4.70
N ARG A 40 20.55 7.26 -5.48
CA ARG A 40 21.97 7.26 -5.89
C ARG A 40 22.87 8.16 -5.06
N THR A 41 22.34 8.79 -4.01
CA THR A 41 23.11 9.77 -3.22
C THR A 41 23.97 9.10 -2.17
N ASP A 42 25.19 9.60 -1.99
CA ASP A 42 26.12 9.12 -0.95
C ASP A 42 25.56 9.32 0.46
N LEU A 43 26.02 8.49 1.38
CA LEU A 43 25.58 8.54 2.78
C LEU A 43 25.81 9.91 3.41
N ARG A 44 26.96 10.55 3.15
CA ARG A 44 27.30 11.88 3.69
C ARG A 44 26.28 12.94 3.29
N ARG A 45 25.96 13.02 1.99
CA ARG A 45 24.98 13.98 1.47
C ARG A 45 23.56 13.65 1.94
N LEU A 46 23.23 12.36 2.07
CA LEU A 46 21.96 11.93 2.66
C LEU A 46 21.83 12.38 4.12
N LEU A 47 22.89 12.29 4.93
CA LEU A 47 22.87 12.72 6.32
C LEU A 47 22.73 14.25 6.46
N GLN A 48 23.43 15.02 5.62
CA GLN A 48 23.31 16.48 5.60
C GLN A 48 21.90 16.93 5.21
N VAL A 49 21.39 16.46 4.06
CA VAL A 49 20.05 16.82 3.58
C VAL A 49 18.96 16.23 4.48
N GLY A 50 19.20 15.04 5.03
CA GLY A 50 18.32 14.35 5.95
C GLY A 50 18.10 15.14 7.23
N LEU A 51 19.17 15.63 7.86
CA LEU A 51 19.06 16.41 9.09
C LEU A 51 18.23 17.68 8.89
N ILE A 52 18.52 18.44 7.82
CA ILE A 52 17.78 19.67 7.47
C ILE A 52 16.30 19.35 7.26
N ARG A 53 15.99 18.31 6.48
CA ARG A 53 14.61 17.92 6.20
C ARG A 53 13.90 17.42 7.45
N TRP A 54 14.57 16.69 8.34
CA TRP A 54 14.00 16.14 9.57
C TRP A 54 13.60 17.25 10.55
N ILE A 55 14.45 18.26 10.72
CA ILE A 55 14.16 19.42 11.57
C ILE A 55 12.96 20.19 11.01
N ALA A 56 12.85 20.31 9.69
CA ALA A 56 11.74 20.98 9.03
C ALA A 56 10.39 20.21 9.08
N LEU A 57 10.38 18.94 9.52
CA LEU A 57 9.13 18.18 9.66
C LEU A 57 8.37 18.60 10.93
N SER A 58 7.04 18.66 10.81
CA SER A 58 6.18 18.75 11.98
C SER A 58 6.24 17.46 12.80
N ASP A 59 5.91 17.53 14.09
CA ASP A 59 5.93 16.35 14.96
C ASP A 59 4.94 15.28 14.49
N ALA A 60 3.80 15.69 13.94
CA ALA A 60 2.85 14.77 13.31
C ALA A 60 3.47 14.02 12.12
N GLN A 61 4.33 14.66 11.33
CA GLN A 61 5.06 14.01 10.24
C GLN A 61 6.18 13.11 10.78
N LYS A 62 6.90 13.51 11.82
CA LYS A 62 7.92 12.67 12.48
C LYS A 62 7.32 11.38 13.05
N ARG A 63 6.11 11.44 13.61
CA ARG A 63 5.35 10.26 14.08
C ARG A 63 5.07 9.23 12.98
N LEU A 64 5.07 9.62 11.70
CA LEU A 64 4.98 8.67 10.59
C LEU A 64 6.21 7.76 10.48
N PHE A 65 7.31 8.06 11.15
CA PHE A 65 8.54 7.26 11.12
C PHE A 65 8.76 6.46 12.40
N GLU A 66 7.84 6.55 13.38
CA GLU A 66 7.87 5.73 14.58
C GLU A 66 7.72 4.24 14.23
N PRO A 67 8.57 3.36 14.82
CA PRO A 67 8.57 1.94 14.51
C PRO A 67 7.20 1.31 14.76
N GLU A 68 6.55 1.61 15.90
CA GLU A 68 5.22 1.11 16.25
C GLU A 68 4.17 1.49 15.20
N ARG A 69 4.22 2.74 14.71
CA ARG A 69 3.30 3.24 13.69
C ARG A 69 3.55 2.59 12.34
N ILE A 70 4.81 2.32 11.99
CA ILE A 70 5.16 1.59 10.76
C ILE A 70 4.62 0.17 10.84
N LEU A 71 4.92 -0.56 11.93
CA LEU A 71 4.47 -1.94 12.13
C LEU A 71 2.94 -2.06 12.15
N ALA A 72 2.24 -1.16 12.85
CA ALA A 72 0.78 -1.13 12.86
C ALA A 72 0.19 -0.93 11.46
N ARG A 73 0.81 -0.08 10.63
CA ARG A 73 0.40 0.10 9.23
C ARG A 73 0.68 -1.13 8.38
N VAL A 74 1.84 -1.75 8.53
CA VAL A 74 2.19 -2.99 7.83
C VAL A 74 1.20 -4.10 8.18
N ALA A 75 0.92 -4.32 9.47
CA ALA A 75 -0.05 -5.29 9.93
C ALA A 75 -1.46 -5.02 9.37
N ARG A 76 -1.91 -3.76 9.38
CA ARG A 76 -3.20 -3.36 8.77
C ARG A 76 -3.23 -3.62 7.27
N ARG A 77 -2.14 -3.33 6.55
CA ARG A 77 -2.02 -3.57 5.11
C ARG A 77 -2.07 -5.06 4.79
N GLN A 78 -1.36 -5.88 5.56
CA GLN A 78 -1.39 -7.34 5.43
C GLN A 78 -2.79 -7.90 5.70
N ARG A 79 -3.45 -7.45 6.77
CA ARG A 79 -4.85 -7.83 7.09
C ARG A 79 -5.80 -7.47 5.95
N ASN A 80 -5.71 -6.25 5.41
CA ASN A 80 -6.53 -5.81 4.29
C ASN A 80 -6.25 -6.60 3.01
N LYS A 81 -4.99 -6.93 2.73
CA LYS A 81 -4.60 -7.79 1.60
C LYS A 81 -5.20 -9.19 1.74
N ARG A 82 -5.13 -9.79 2.94
CA ARG A 82 -5.76 -11.08 3.25
C ARG A 82 -7.28 -11.04 3.07
N ARG A 83 -7.95 -10.03 3.65
CA ARG A 83 -9.41 -9.84 3.50
C ARG A 83 -9.82 -9.73 2.03
N ARG A 84 -9.11 -8.93 1.23
CA ARG A 84 -9.37 -8.81 -0.22
C ARG A 84 -9.19 -10.15 -0.94
N ARG A 85 -8.16 -10.93 -0.61
CA ARG A 85 -7.95 -12.28 -1.18
C ARG A 85 -9.10 -13.23 -0.84
N LEU A 86 -9.55 -13.25 0.42
CA LEU A 86 -10.68 -14.08 0.86
C LEU A 86 -11.97 -13.70 0.14
N LEU A 87 -12.27 -12.39 0.03
CA LEU A 87 -13.44 -11.90 -0.71
C LEU A 87 -13.38 -12.27 -2.19
N ARG A 88 -12.21 -12.22 -2.82
CA ARG A 88 -12.03 -12.68 -4.21
C ARG A 88 -12.31 -14.18 -4.36
N ARG A 89 -11.83 -15.01 -3.43
CA ARG A 89 -12.12 -16.47 -3.42
C ARG A 89 -13.62 -16.75 -3.24
N ALA A 90 -14.27 -16.08 -2.29
CA ALA A 90 -15.71 -16.23 -2.07
C ALA A 90 -16.52 -15.87 -3.33
N ARG A 91 -16.16 -14.78 -4.03
CA ARG A 91 -16.78 -14.40 -5.30
C ARG A 91 -16.53 -15.42 -6.42
N HIS A 92 -15.36 -16.04 -6.45
CA HIS A 92 -15.04 -17.07 -7.46
C HIS A 92 -15.93 -18.33 -7.28
N GLY A 93 -16.18 -18.75 -6.03
CA GLY A 93 -17.11 -19.84 -5.74
C GLY A 93 -18.58 -19.50 -6.02
N GLN A 94 -18.98 -18.24 -5.86
CA GLN A 94 -20.35 -17.78 -6.12
C GLN A 94 -20.68 -17.61 -7.61
N LYS A 95 -19.70 -17.25 -8.46
CA LYS A 95 -19.92 -17.15 -9.92
C LYS A 95 -20.39 -18.48 -10.54
N GLY A 96 -20.07 -19.62 -9.91
CA GLY A 96 -20.56 -20.94 -10.33
C GLY A 96 -21.95 -21.32 -9.79
N ARG A 97 -22.42 -20.70 -8.70
CA ARG A 97 -23.73 -21.01 -8.09
C ARG A 97 -24.90 -20.21 -8.68
N GLY A 98 -24.63 -19.08 -9.34
CA GLY A 98 -25.65 -18.24 -9.98
C GLY A 98 -26.13 -18.73 -11.35
N ALA A 99 -25.36 -19.59 -12.01
CA ALA A 99 -25.93 -20.44 -13.04
C ALA A 99 -26.63 -21.57 -12.29
N VAL A 100 -27.91 -21.39 -11.95
CA VAL A 100 -28.77 -22.52 -11.57
C VAL A 100 -28.50 -23.60 -12.62
N ARG A 101 -27.86 -24.69 -12.19
CA ARG A 101 -27.57 -25.82 -13.06
C ARG A 101 -28.95 -26.26 -13.54
N ARG A 102 -29.22 -26.13 -14.84
CA ARG A 102 -30.50 -26.54 -15.40
C ARG A 102 -30.82 -27.94 -14.87
N PRO A 103 -32.03 -28.18 -14.36
CA PRO A 103 -32.44 -29.54 -14.04
C PRO A 103 -32.18 -30.44 -15.26
N ILE A 104 -31.81 -31.70 -15.03
CA ILE A 104 -31.41 -32.63 -16.10
C ILE A 104 -32.51 -32.77 -17.17
N TYR A 105 -33.76 -32.52 -16.79
CA TYR A 105 -34.94 -32.54 -17.65
C TYR A 105 -35.26 -31.21 -18.36
N ASP A 106 -34.52 -30.11 -18.12
CA ASP A 106 -34.74 -28.84 -18.84
C ASP A 106 -34.00 -28.83 -20.19
N SER A 107 -34.71 -29.28 -21.23
CA SER A 107 -34.24 -29.38 -22.62
C SER A 107 -34.46 -28.10 -23.45
N ARG A 108 -34.95 -26.99 -22.86
CA ARG A 108 -35.21 -25.75 -23.62
C ARG A 108 -33.90 -25.23 -24.25
N PRO A 109 -33.88 -24.67 -25.46
CA PRO A 109 -32.67 -24.08 -26.03
C PRO A 109 -32.13 -22.94 -25.16
N LYS A 110 -30.80 -22.74 -25.14
CA LYS A 110 -30.19 -21.61 -24.43
C LYS A 110 -30.56 -20.30 -25.14
N PRO A 111 -30.89 -19.22 -24.42
CA PRO A 111 -31.14 -17.93 -25.06
C PRO A 111 -29.89 -17.50 -25.85
N ARG A 112 -30.06 -17.26 -27.15
CA ARG A 112 -29.00 -16.73 -28.01
C ARG A 112 -28.59 -15.36 -27.45
N ARG A 113 -27.31 -15.22 -27.06
CA ARG A 113 -26.74 -13.91 -26.72
C ARG A 113 -26.90 -13.01 -27.95
N ARG A 114 -27.69 -11.94 -27.82
CA ARG A 114 -27.70 -10.88 -28.83
C ARG A 114 -26.28 -10.31 -28.88
N LYS A 115 -25.60 -10.44 -30.02
CA LYS A 115 -24.36 -9.71 -30.24
C LYS A 115 -24.71 -8.21 -30.22
N PRO A 116 -23.95 -7.38 -29.49
CA PRO A 116 -24.14 -5.94 -29.61
C PRO A 116 -23.87 -5.55 -31.08
N LYS A 117 -24.77 -4.72 -31.62
CA LYS A 117 -24.56 -4.04 -32.91
C LYS A 117 -23.42 -3.04 -32.78
#